data_AF-A0A7V8WJN5-F1
#
_entry.id   AF-A0A7V8WJN5-F1
#
_cell.length_a   1.000
_cell.length_b   1.000
_cell.length_c   1.000
_cell.angle_alpha   90.00
_cell.angle_beta   90.00
_cell.angle_gamma   90.00
#
_symmetry.space_group_name_H-M   'P 1'
#
loop_
_entity.id
_entity.type
_entity.pdbx_description
1 polymer ?
#
loop_
_entity_poly.entity_id
_entity_poly.type
_entity_poly.pdbx_seq_one_letter_code
_entity_poly.pdbx_strand_id
1 'polypeptide(L)'
;MMHFIWGQILSRRTRVAGLATGILIATVSFVLLTSTVASSSLEVKQTLKRNFRPAYDVLVRPPESYSPIEKERDLVANNYLSGIFGGISLRDYRLVGRIPGVEVAAPIANIGYILPSKDFPIIMDRYLSDGRAQLYRIRLSWVANNGTSVYPGGGRLRLLHPGAPLRAAQRGCP
;
A
#
# COMPACT_ATOMS: atom_id res chain seq x y z
N MET A 1 0.25 -1.60 57.14
CA MET A 1 -0.82 -1.11 56.24
C MET A 1 -1.51 -2.23 55.46
N MET A 2 -0.76 -3.18 54.86
CA MET A 2 -1.30 -4.34 54.13
C MET A 2 -2.17 -5.31 54.98
N HIS A 3 -1.89 -5.41 56.28
CA HIS A 3 -2.65 -6.24 57.22
C HIS A 3 -4.08 -5.71 57.51
N PHE A 4 -4.29 -4.40 57.41
CA PHE A 4 -5.59 -3.77 57.65
C PHE A 4 -6.57 -3.99 56.48
N ILE A 5 -6.03 -4.08 55.25
CA ILE A 5 -6.79 -4.42 54.04
C ILE A 5 -7.28 -5.88 54.12
N TRP A 6 -6.46 -6.78 54.67
CA TRP A 6 -6.82 -8.19 54.86
C TRP A 6 -8.00 -8.38 55.83
N GLY A 7 -8.05 -7.58 56.89
CA GLY A 7 -9.19 -7.57 57.84
C GLY A 7 -10.51 -7.09 57.23
N GLN A 8 -10.45 -6.14 56.28
CA GLN A 8 -11.61 -5.63 55.54
C GLN A 8 -12.12 -6.63 54.48
N ILE A 9 -11.21 -7.41 53.88
CA ILE A 9 -11.55 -8.52 52.96
C ILE A 9 -12.33 -9.63 53.70
N LEU A 10 -11.94 -9.93 54.95
CA LEU A 10 -12.58 -10.98 55.74
C LEU A 10 -13.89 -10.57 56.41
N SER A 11 -14.17 -9.28 56.65
CA SER A 11 -15.40 -8.85 57.35
C SER A 11 -16.60 -8.60 56.42
N ARG A 12 -16.37 -8.38 55.12
CA ARG A 12 -17.42 -8.15 54.10
C ARG A 12 -17.33 -9.15 52.95
N ARG A 13 -17.20 -10.45 53.29
CA ARG A 13 -16.99 -11.58 52.37
C ARG A 13 -17.96 -11.58 51.18
N THR A 14 -19.24 -11.26 51.39
CA THR A 14 -20.26 -11.28 50.32
C THR A 14 -20.00 -10.22 49.25
N ARG A 15 -19.65 -9.00 49.64
CA ARG A 15 -19.41 -7.88 48.72
C ARG A 15 -18.11 -8.06 47.93
N VAL A 16 -17.06 -8.55 48.60
CA VAL A 16 -15.77 -8.82 47.95
C VAL A 16 -15.90 -10.00 46.98
N ALA A 17 -16.63 -11.05 47.35
CA ALA A 17 -16.90 -12.17 46.45
C ALA A 17 -17.69 -11.74 45.20
N GLY A 18 -18.70 -10.87 45.36
CA GLY A 18 -19.46 -10.33 44.23
C GLY A 18 -18.58 -9.52 43.25
N LEU A 19 -17.73 -8.64 43.77
CA LEU A 19 -16.80 -7.85 42.96
C LEU A 19 -15.75 -8.72 42.25
N ALA A 20 -15.17 -9.69 42.96
CA ALA A 20 -14.19 -10.61 42.39
C ALA A 20 -14.81 -11.45 41.26
N THR A 21 -16.04 -11.93 41.46
CA THR A 21 -16.78 -12.69 40.45
C THR A 21 -17.06 -11.85 39.21
N GLY A 22 -17.50 -10.59 39.37
CA GLY A 22 -17.74 -9.68 38.26
C GLY A 22 -16.47 -9.40 37.44
N ILE A 23 -15.34 -9.17 38.11
CA ILE A 23 -14.04 -8.97 37.46
C ILE A 23 -13.60 -10.22 36.70
N LEU A 24 -13.79 -11.40 37.29
CA LEU A 24 -13.51 -12.70 36.65
C LEU A 24 -14.34 -12.90 35.38
N ILE A 25 -15.65 -12.67 35.46
CA ILE A 25 -16.56 -12.80 34.30
C ILE A 25 -16.15 -11.84 33.19
N ALA A 26 -15.82 -10.59 33.53
CA ALA A 26 -15.40 -9.58 32.56
C ALA A 26 -14.07 -9.95 31.88
N THR A 27 -13.08 -10.44 32.62
CA THR A 27 -11.80 -10.89 32.05
C THR A 27 -11.97 -12.11 31.16
N VAL A 28 -12.74 -13.11 31.58
CA VAL A 28 -13.03 -14.29 30.77
C VAL A 28 -13.75 -13.91 29.47
N SER A 29 -14.75 -13.03 29.54
CA SER A 29 -15.49 -12.54 28.36
C SER A 29 -14.59 -11.75 27.40
N PHE A 30 -13.73 -10.89 27.95
CA PHE A 30 -12.77 -10.11 27.16
C PHE A 30 -11.73 -11.00 26.48
N VAL A 31 -11.22 -12.02 27.17
CA VAL A 31 -10.29 -13.01 26.60
C VAL A 31 -10.97 -13.82 25.50
N LEU A 32 -12.19 -14.32 25.74
CA LEU A 32 -12.96 -15.05 24.72
C LEU A 32 -13.23 -14.19 23.49
N LEU A 33 -13.63 -12.93 23.67
CA LEU A 33 -13.85 -11.99 22.57
C LEU A 33 -12.55 -11.73 21.80
N THR A 34 -11.45 -11.50 22.52
CA THR A 34 -10.13 -11.24 21.92
C THR A 34 -9.61 -12.46 21.15
N SER A 35 -9.75 -13.67 21.70
CA SER A 35 -9.41 -14.93 21.03
C SER A 35 -10.29 -15.19 19.82
N THR A 36 -11.57 -14.80 19.86
CA THR A 36 -12.47 -14.90 18.71
C THR A 36 -12.04 -13.92 17.61
N VAL A 37 -11.72 -12.67 17.95
CA VAL A 37 -11.21 -11.68 16.98
C VAL A 37 -9.86 -12.12 16.40
N ALA A 38 -8.96 -12.64 17.24
CA ALA A 38 -7.68 -13.17 16.81
C ALA A 38 -7.88 -14.36 15.85
N SER A 39 -8.79 -15.27 16.18
CA SER A 39 -9.14 -16.43 15.34
C SER A 39 -9.76 -15.99 14.02
N SER A 40 -10.69 -15.04 14.02
CA SER A 40 -11.27 -14.48 12.78
C SER A 40 -10.21 -13.80 11.92
N SER A 41 -9.24 -13.10 12.53
CA SER A 41 -8.14 -12.47 11.78
C SER A 41 -7.17 -13.49 11.18
N LEU A 42 -6.92 -14.59 11.89
CA LEU A 42 -6.11 -15.72 11.42
C LEU A 42 -6.84 -16.51 10.33
N GLU A 43 -8.14 -16.75 10.50
CA GLU A 43 -8.99 -17.43 9.55
C GLU A 43 -9.17 -16.62 8.27
N VAL A 44 -9.34 -15.29 8.35
CA VAL A 44 -9.39 -14.42 7.17
C VAL A 44 -8.04 -14.44 6.42
N LYS A 45 -6.91 -14.34 7.12
CA LYS A 45 -5.58 -14.46 6.47
C LYS A 45 -5.35 -15.84 5.86
N GLN A 46 -5.85 -16.89 6.50
CA GLN A 46 -5.70 -18.26 6.06
C GLN A 46 -6.65 -18.60 4.91
N THR A 47 -7.87 -18.05 4.90
CA THR A 47 -8.85 -18.15 3.81
C THR A 47 -8.35 -17.39 2.59
N LEU A 48 -7.75 -16.21 2.79
CA LEU A 48 -7.06 -15.50 1.73
C LEU A 48 -5.87 -16.31 1.20
N LYS A 49 -4.97 -16.83 2.04
CA LYS A 49 -3.86 -17.68 1.56
C LYS A 49 -4.31 -18.98 0.86
N ARG A 50 -5.40 -19.60 1.31
CA ARG A 50 -5.92 -20.84 0.72
C ARG A 50 -6.69 -20.62 -0.58
N ASN A 51 -7.37 -19.48 -0.72
CA ASN A 51 -8.17 -19.16 -1.92
C ASN A 51 -7.48 -18.18 -2.87
N PHE A 52 -6.31 -17.65 -2.51
CA PHE A 52 -5.49 -16.85 -3.40
C PHE A 52 -4.89 -17.76 -4.48
N ARG A 53 -5.61 -17.88 -5.60
CA ARG A 53 -5.14 -18.48 -6.83
C ARG A 53 -4.67 -17.34 -7.75
N PRO A 54 -3.38 -16.99 -7.75
CA PRO A 54 -2.86 -16.10 -8.78
C PRO A 54 -3.02 -16.79 -10.14
N ALA A 55 -3.15 -16.01 -11.22
CA ALA A 55 -3.22 -16.56 -12.58
C ALA A 55 -1.93 -17.30 -12.98
N TYR A 56 -0.81 -17.01 -12.28
CA TYR A 56 0.51 -17.60 -12.50
C TYR A 56 1.22 -17.83 -11.17
N ASP A 57 1.89 -18.97 -11.02
CA ASP A 57 2.63 -19.31 -9.80
C ASP A 57 4.03 -18.68 -9.75
N VAL A 58 4.67 -18.51 -10.91
CA VAL A 58 6.05 -18.01 -11.03
C VAL A 58 6.12 -16.91 -12.08
N LEU A 59 6.71 -15.79 -11.70
CA LEU A 59 7.02 -14.67 -12.60
C LEU A 59 8.52 -14.70 -12.93
N VAL A 60 8.85 -14.99 -14.18
CA VAL A 60 10.23 -14.94 -14.69
C VAL A 60 10.45 -13.60 -15.39
N ARG A 61 11.48 -12.86 -14.98
CA ARG A 61 11.80 -11.51 -15.47
C ARG A 61 13.30 -11.37 -15.75
N PRO A 62 13.69 -10.66 -16.82
CA PRO A 62 15.09 -10.34 -17.05
C PRO A 62 15.57 -9.27 -16.03
N PRO A 63 16.87 -9.24 -15.70
CA PRO A 63 17.41 -8.41 -14.62
C PRO A 63 17.31 -6.89 -14.89
N GLU A 64 17.21 -6.47 -16.14
CA GLU A 64 16.99 -5.08 -16.51
C GLU A 64 15.54 -4.60 -16.32
N SER A 65 14.58 -5.51 -16.12
CA SER A 65 13.15 -5.15 -16.07
C SER A 65 12.67 -4.61 -14.72
N TYR A 66 13.48 -4.65 -13.66
CA TYR A 66 13.10 -4.21 -12.32
C TYR A 66 13.00 -2.69 -12.23
N SER A 67 11.85 -2.20 -11.76
CA SER A 67 11.63 -0.78 -11.49
C SER A 67 12.47 -0.30 -10.30
N PRO A 68 12.76 1.01 -10.20
CA PRO A 68 13.52 1.57 -9.08
C PRO A 68 12.91 1.25 -7.71
N ILE A 69 11.57 1.28 -7.62
CA ILE A 69 10.86 1.02 -6.36
C ILE A 69 10.92 -0.46 -5.95
N GLU A 70 10.92 -1.38 -6.92
CA GLU A 70 11.10 -2.82 -6.66
C GLU A 70 12.51 -3.09 -6.12
N LYS A 71 13.54 -2.43 -6.68
CA LYS A 71 14.92 -2.54 -6.19
C LYS A 71 15.11 -1.97 -4.79
N GLU A 72 14.41 -0.89 -4.46
CA GLU A 72 14.51 -0.25 -3.14
C GLU A 72 13.79 -1.07 -2.05
N ARG A 73 12.64 -1.67 -2.38
CA ARG A 73 11.78 -2.33 -1.39
C ARG A 73 11.84 -3.85 -1.39
N ASP A 74 12.52 -4.45 -2.36
CA ASP A 74 12.56 -5.90 -2.59
C ASP A 74 11.16 -6.53 -2.66
N LEU A 75 10.20 -5.77 -3.19
CA LEU A 75 8.80 -6.15 -3.30
C LEU A 75 8.33 -5.96 -4.74
N VAL A 76 7.72 -7.00 -5.30
CA VAL A 76 7.11 -6.99 -6.64
C VAL A 76 5.60 -6.85 -6.50
N ALA A 77 5.00 -5.98 -7.32
CA ALA A 77 3.55 -5.84 -7.38
C ALA A 77 2.91 -7.12 -7.93
N ASN A 78 1.93 -7.65 -7.19
CA ASN A 78 1.29 -8.92 -7.54
C ASN A 78 0.44 -8.76 -8.82
N ASN A 79 0.66 -9.65 -9.79
CA ASN A 79 -0.07 -9.71 -11.07
C ASN A 79 -0.12 -8.38 -11.84
N TYR A 80 0.89 -7.53 -11.70
CA TYR A 80 0.96 -6.23 -12.36
C TYR A 80 1.86 -6.29 -13.60
N LEU A 81 1.24 -6.42 -14.78
CA LEU A 81 1.93 -6.63 -16.05
C LEU A 81 2.15 -5.34 -16.86
N SER A 82 1.35 -4.30 -16.59
CA SER A 82 1.28 -3.08 -17.41
C SER A 82 2.49 -2.14 -17.29
N GLY A 83 3.39 -2.38 -16.32
CA GLY A 83 4.61 -1.59 -16.11
C GLY A 83 5.91 -2.38 -16.22
N ILE A 84 5.84 -3.64 -16.67
CA ILE A 84 7.02 -4.48 -16.86
C ILE A 84 7.50 -4.27 -18.29
N PHE A 85 8.70 -3.70 -18.42
CA PHE A 85 9.35 -3.48 -19.70
C PHE A 85 10.39 -4.56 -19.96
N GLY A 86 10.41 -5.08 -21.18
CA GLY A 86 11.26 -6.20 -21.59
C GLY A 86 10.51 -7.52 -21.67
N GLY A 87 11.25 -8.59 -21.95
CA GLY A 87 10.74 -9.94 -22.08
C GLY A 87 11.87 -10.95 -22.02
N ILE A 88 11.53 -12.22 -21.87
CA ILE A 88 12.50 -13.33 -21.93
C ILE A 88 12.72 -13.75 -23.38
N SER A 89 13.90 -14.26 -23.73
CA SER A 89 14.12 -14.79 -25.07
C SER A 89 13.34 -16.09 -25.30
N LEU A 90 13.10 -16.47 -26.56
CA LEU A 90 12.51 -17.78 -26.90
C LEU A 90 13.37 -18.96 -26.45
N ARG A 91 14.68 -18.74 -26.25
CA ARG A 91 15.58 -19.73 -25.66
C ARG A 91 15.28 -19.89 -24.17
N ASP A 92 15.18 -18.79 -23.44
CA ASP A 92 14.90 -18.78 -22.00
C ASP A 92 13.51 -19.34 -21.71
N TYR A 93 12.52 -18.98 -22.53
CA TYR A 93 11.18 -19.56 -22.48
C TYR A 93 11.20 -21.10 -22.54
N ARG A 94 11.93 -21.67 -23.51
CA ARG A 94 12.07 -23.13 -23.65
C ARG A 94 12.84 -23.75 -22.48
N LEU A 95 13.75 -23.01 -21.86
CA LEU A 95 14.48 -23.46 -20.69
C LEU A 95 13.56 -23.50 -19.46
N VAL A 96 12.72 -22.48 -19.27
CA VAL A 96 11.70 -22.44 -18.21
C VAL A 96 10.71 -23.60 -18.34
N GLY A 97 10.23 -23.87 -19.56
CA GLY A 97 9.33 -25.01 -19.80
C GLY A 97 9.94 -26.40 -19.57
N ARG A 98 11.26 -26.51 -19.38
CA ARG A 98 11.95 -27.76 -19.05
C ARG A 98 12.20 -27.95 -17.55
N ILE A 99 11.88 -26.95 -16.73
CA ILE A 99 12.06 -27.04 -15.29
C ILE A 99 11.06 -28.06 -14.73
N PRO A 100 11.50 -29.06 -13.94
CA PRO A 100 10.59 -30.02 -13.32
C PRO A 100 9.53 -29.31 -12.48
N GLY A 101 8.25 -29.63 -12.71
CA GLY A 101 7.11 -29.01 -12.03
C GLY A 101 6.49 -27.80 -12.75
N VAL A 102 7.05 -27.35 -13.87
CA VAL A 102 6.39 -26.37 -14.75
C VAL A 102 5.46 -27.11 -15.71
N GLU A 103 4.14 -26.98 -15.50
CA GLU A 103 3.13 -27.57 -16.39
C GLU A 103 2.93 -26.73 -17.67
N VAL A 104 2.86 -25.40 -17.51
CA VAL A 104 2.64 -24.46 -18.61
C VAL A 104 3.52 -23.22 -18.41
N ALA A 105 4.22 -22.82 -19.48
CA ALA A 105 4.87 -21.52 -19.57
C ALA A 105 4.09 -20.62 -20.54
N ALA A 106 3.62 -19.47 -20.05
CA ALA A 106 2.85 -18.49 -20.82
C ALA A 106 3.64 -17.17 -20.90
N PRO A 107 4.38 -16.89 -21.99
CA PRO A 107 5.12 -15.66 -22.12
C PRO A 107 4.15 -14.49 -22.37
N ILE A 108 4.30 -13.43 -21.60
CA ILE A 108 3.50 -12.20 -21.74
C ILE A 108 4.43 -11.09 -22.21
N ALA A 109 4.03 -10.43 -23.30
CA ALA A 109 4.71 -9.26 -23.82
C ALA A 109 3.73 -8.08 -23.87
N ASN A 110 4.11 -6.95 -23.27
CA ASN A 110 3.36 -5.72 -23.38
C ASN A 110 3.68 -5.05 -24.73
N ILE A 111 2.68 -4.93 -25.61
CA ILE A 111 2.83 -4.35 -26.97
C ILE A 111 2.74 -2.82 -26.93
N GLY A 112 2.16 -2.24 -25.87
CA GLY A 112 2.02 -0.81 -25.70
C GLY A 112 1.03 -0.46 -24.59
N TYR A 113 1.20 0.73 -24.04
CA TYR A 113 0.32 1.30 -23.04
C TYR A 113 -0.03 2.74 -23.44
N ILE A 114 -1.25 3.16 -23.09
CA ILE A 114 -1.69 4.54 -23.29
C ILE A 114 -1.57 5.23 -21.94
N LEU A 115 -0.72 6.25 -21.87
CA LEU A 115 -0.73 7.21 -20.77
C LEU A 115 -1.69 8.34 -21.16
N PRO A 116 -2.90 8.41 -20.60
CA PRO A 116 -3.76 9.56 -20.84
C PRO A 116 -3.10 10.81 -20.26
N SER A 117 -2.53 11.64 -21.12
CA SER A 117 -2.07 12.97 -20.75
C SER A 117 -3.29 13.88 -20.66
N LYS A 118 -3.58 14.38 -19.46
CA LYS A 118 -4.62 15.38 -19.25
C LYS A 118 -4.00 16.60 -18.59
N ASP A 119 -4.10 17.74 -19.27
CA ASP A 119 -3.74 19.02 -18.68
C ASP A 119 -4.88 19.48 -17.77
N PHE A 120 -4.52 19.82 -16.54
CA PHE A 120 -5.44 20.41 -15.57
C PHE A 120 -5.01 21.87 -15.35
N PRO A 121 -5.78 22.87 -15.83
CA PRO A 121 -5.47 24.25 -15.54
C PRO A 121 -5.63 24.49 -14.03
N ILE A 122 -4.56 24.94 -13.39
CA ILE A 122 -4.60 25.37 -11.99
C ILE A 122 -4.77 26.89 -11.99
N ILE A 123 -5.96 27.35 -11.60
CA ILE A 123 -6.26 28.77 -11.46
C ILE A 123 -5.56 29.28 -10.20
N MET A 124 -4.64 30.24 -10.38
CA MET A 124 -3.80 30.78 -9.30
C MET A 124 -4.25 32.17 -8.83
N ASP A 125 -5.32 32.73 -9.40
CA ASP A 125 -5.72 34.14 -9.22
C ASP A 125 -5.86 34.54 -7.75
N ARG A 126 -6.42 33.65 -6.91
CA ARG A 126 -6.57 33.88 -5.46
C ARG A 126 -5.28 33.79 -4.64
N TYR A 127 -4.19 33.33 -5.26
CA TYR A 127 -2.89 33.13 -4.62
C TYR A 127 -1.84 34.14 -5.10
N LEU A 128 -2.11 34.86 -6.19
CA LEU A 128 -1.25 35.92 -6.71
C LEU A 128 -1.38 37.18 -5.84
N SER A 129 -0.26 37.72 -5.39
CA SER A 129 -0.18 39.05 -4.76
C SER A 129 0.32 40.11 -5.73
N ASP A 130 0.28 41.39 -5.36
CA ASP A 130 0.78 42.50 -6.19
C ASP A 130 2.32 42.59 -6.25
N GLY A 131 3.03 41.60 -5.69
CA GLY A 131 4.49 41.54 -5.69
C GLY A 131 5.09 41.31 -7.09
N ARG A 132 6.19 42.03 -7.39
CA ARG A 132 6.90 41.97 -8.69
C ARG A 132 7.46 40.59 -9.07
N ALA A 133 7.76 39.75 -8.09
CA ALA A 133 8.25 38.38 -8.29
C ALA A 133 7.77 37.48 -7.15
N GLN A 134 7.16 36.36 -7.50
CA GLN A 134 6.62 35.40 -6.53
C GLN A 134 7.10 33.99 -6.85
N LEU A 135 7.57 33.27 -5.82
CA LEU A 135 8.05 31.91 -5.95
C LEU A 135 7.00 30.95 -5.40
N TYR A 136 6.50 30.07 -6.26
CA TYR A 136 5.57 29.01 -5.87
C TYR A 136 6.23 27.64 -6.00
N ARG A 137 6.00 26.80 -5.00
CA ARG A 137 6.36 25.38 -5.04
C ARG A 137 5.10 24.58 -5.26
N ILE A 138 4.96 24.00 -6.43
CA ILE A 138 3.84 23.10 -6.73
C ILE A 138 4.28 21.68 -6.38
N ARG A 139 3.59 21.07 -5.42
CA ARG A 139 3.70 19.64 -5.11
C ARG A 139 2.46 18.95 -5.64
N LEU A 140 2.64 18.05 -6.59
CA LEU A 140 1.57 17.22 -7.13
C LEU A 140 1.60 15.88 -6.40
N SER A 141 0.44 15.30 -6.13
CA SER A 141 0.30 13.92 -5.68
C SER A 141 -0.89 13.29 -6.41
N TRP A 142 -0.70 12.06 -6.85
CA TRP A 142 -1.74 11.25 -7.47
C TRP A 142 -2.33 10.34 -6.41
N VAL A 143 -3.64 10.34 -6.28
CA VAL A 143 -4.34 9.42 -5.38
C VAL A 143 -5.08 8.40 -6.26
N ALA A 144 -4.81 7.11 -6.04
CA ALA A 144 -5.43 6.01 -6.77
C ALA A 144 -6.08 5.01 -5.78
N ASN A 145 -6.65 3.94 -6.33
CA ASN A 145 -7.29 2.85 -5.59
C ASN A 145 -8.29 3.36 -4.54
N ASN A 146 -9.21 4.23 -4.95
CA ASN A 146 -10.25 4.81 -4.10
C ASN A 146 -9.70 5.48 -2.82
N GLY A 147 -8.54 6.14 -2.91
CA GLY A 147 -7.94 6.85 -1.77
C GLY A 147 -6.86 6.07 -1.01
N THR A 148 -6.64 4.80 -1.34
CA THR A 148 -5.74 3.93 -0.56
C THR A 148 -4.29 3.98 -1.01
N SER A 149 -4.01 4.53 -2.20
CA SER A 149 -2.65 4.63 -2.74
C SER A 149 -2.35 6.08 -3.11
N VAL A 150 -1.22 6.59 -2.63
CA VAL A 150 -0.76 7.95 -2.91
C VAL A 150 0.62 7.88 -3.56
N TYR A 151 0.73 8.43 -4.76
CA TYR A 151 1.95 8.50 -5.53
C TYR A 151 2.42 9.95 -5.61
N PRO A 152 3.61 10.29 -5.11
CA PRO A 152 4.12 11.65 -5.23
C PRO A 152 4.37 11.98 -6.71
N GLY A 153 3.77 13.08 -7.18
CA GLY A 153 4.14 13.70 -8.44
C GLY A 153 5.41 14.53 -8.28
N GLY A 154 6.21 14.65 -9.34
CA GLY A 154 7.42 15.48 -9.32
C GLY A 154 7.11 16.92 -8.89
N GLY A 155 7.78 17.41 -7.85
CA GLY A 155 7.63 18.79 -7.38
C GLY A 155 8.39 19.75 -8.29
N ARG A 156 7.72 20.73 -8.88
CA ARG A 156 8.37 21.81 -9.65
C ARG A 156 8.23 23.13 -8.91
N LEU A 157 9.38 23.77 -8.66
CA LEU A 157 9.43 25.19 -8.31
C LEU A 157 9.22 25.99 -9.60
N ARG A 158 8.31 26.97 -9.57
CA ARG A 158 8.16 27.95 -10.65
C ARG A 158 8.14 29.35 -10.07
N LEU A 159 8.96 30.22 -10.65
CA LEU A 159 8.89 31.67 -10.47
C LEU A 159 7.81 32.21 -11.40
N LEU A 160 6.88 32.98 -10.84
CA LEU A 160 5.83 33.67 -11.58
C LEU A 160 6.15 35.18 -11.60
N HIS A 161 6.24 35.72 -12.81
CA HIS A 161 6.28 37.16 -13.06
C HIS A 161 4.89 37.61 -13.55
N PRO A 162 4.34 38.72 -13.04
CA PRO A 162 3.08 39.26 -13.53
C PRO A 162 3.23 39.60 -15.02
N GLY A 163 2.46 38.94 -15.90
CA GLY A 163 2.42 39.20 -17.34
C GLY A 163 2.99 38.13 -18.28
N ALA A 164 3.56 37.02 -17.76
CA ALA A 164 4.09 35.94 -18.62
C ALA A 164 3.05 34.80 -18.85
N PRO A 165 2.72 34.42 -20.09
CA PRO A 165 1.78 33.33 -20.36
C PRO A 165 2.33 31.98 -19.91
N LEU A 166 1.47 31.21 -19.23
CA LEU A 166 1.76 29.89 -18.70
C LEU A 166 1.91 28.86 -19.84
N ARG A 167 3.13 28.63 -20.35
CA ARG A 167 3.42 27.43 -21.17
C ARG A 167 3.94 26.30 -20.27
N ALA A 168 3.15 25.23 -20.18
CA ALA A 168 3.57 24.00 -19.54
C ALA A 168 4.36 23.14 -20.53
N ALA A 169 5.68 23.35 -20.61
CA ALA A 169 6.55 22.39 -21.29
C ALA A 169 6.72 21.14 -20.39
N GLN A 170 5.88 20.14 -20.65
CA GLN A 170 6.16 18.76 -20.24
C GLN A 170 7.13 18.17 -21.27
N ARG A 171 8.44 18.30 -21.04
CA ARG A 171 9.39 17.35 -21.64
C ARG A 171 9.17 16.04 -20.89
N GLY A 172 8.66 15.03 -21.60
CA GLY A 172 8.51 13.69 -21.07
C GLY A 172 9.83 13.19 -20.49
N CYS A 173 9.78 12.65 -19.29
CA CYS A 173 10.86 11.80 -18.81
C CYS A 173 10.62 10.38 -19.35
N PRO A 174 11.70 9.66 -19.73
CA PRO A 174 11.67 8.32 -20.29
C PRO A 174 11.14 7.27 -19.30
#